data_AF-A0A7S3CCB0-F1
#
_entry.id   AF-A0A7S3CCB0-F1
#
_cell.length_a   1.000
_cell.length_b   1.000
_cell.length_c   1.000
_cell.angle_alpha   90.00
_cell.angle_beta   90.00
_cell.angle_gamma   90.00
#
_symmetry.space_group_name_H-M   'P 1'
#
loop_
_entity.id
_entity.type
_entity.pdbx_description
1 polymer ?
#
loop_
_entity_poly.entity_id
_entity_poly.type
_entity_poly.pdbx_seq_one_letter_code
_entity_poly.pdbx_strand_id
1 'polypeptide(L)'
;MGRRLESEGGARAERRPVDGGGFAMPIIPEKHLLSQLGHLLGAQAIRGHDETSPCSLGAVARRAPGEASPLPQKLPSGISRSEQLLGLQRYLNFPFVPAYAGEDGGLVLDRVVHTLGSRGSSWWATITARLRAQRAWLQQKAGRSRKTSLLDPTNYALSVQTNSRVSNSLSLCANLDFDDFNQVVALANGRESEVPLRMQAELKQKLPWHQLTAEAILHGRYRGTGLGTIQVPRVLSADLASDSRKSGLRYQAGLFQVVSNDEGYGQDAGEGPAGLRTSTFLQCAATVEKDLVLWRG
;
A
#
# COMPACT_ATOMS: atom_id res chain seq x y z
N MET A 1 54.77 40.58 27.70
CA MET A 1 55.51 39.48 28.39
C MET A 1 54.74 39.13 29.66
N GLY A 2 54.62 37.84 30.02
CA GLY A 2 53.84 37.33 31.19
C GLY A 2 52.31 37.43 30.97
N ARG A 3 51.45 36.40 31.00
CA ARG A 3 51.27 35.17 31.83
C ARG A 3 51.05 35.47 33.32
N ARG A 4 49.83 35.28 33.87
CA ARG A 4 49.15 34.03 34.38
C ARG A 4 49.55 33.82 35.86
N LEU A 5 48.70 33.45 36.85
CA LEU A 5 47.52 32.57 36.96
C LEU A 5 46.58 33.00 38.14
N GLU A 6 45.35 32.45 38.18
CA GLU A 6 44.56 31.90 39.35
C GLU A 6 44.54 32.64 40.72
N SER A 7 43.53 32.58 41.60
CA SER A 7 42.11 32.12 41.66
C SER A 7 41.50 32.73 42.97
N GLU A 8 40.28 32.50 43.48
CA GLU A 8 39.10 31.69 43.14
C GLU A 8 37.84 32.24 43.87
N GLY A 9 36.64 31.77 43.51
CA GLY A 9 35.64 31.35 44.53
C GLY A 9 34.51 32.33 44.89
N GLY A 10 33.25 31.93 44.67
CA GLY A 10 32.08 32.73 45.07
C GLY A 10 30.76 32.29 44.43
N ALA A 11 30.19 31.17 44.88
CA ALA A 11 29.01 30.56 44.25
C ALA A 11 27.70 31.33 44.47
N ARG A 12 26.86 31.41 43.44
CA ARG A 12 25.41 31.62 43.60
C ARG A 12 24.64 30.72 42.61
N ALA A 13 24.02 29.67 43.15
CA ALA A 13 23.25 28.71 42.36
C ALA A 13 21.84 29.25 42.09
N GLU A 14 21.55 29.60 40.85
CA GLU A 14 20.21 29.99 40.41
C GLU A 14 19.46 28.74 39.92
N ARG A 15 18.49 28.29 40.73
CA ARG A 15 17.68 27.10 40.44
C ARG A 15 16.65 27.45 39.36
N ARG A 16 16.74 26.81 38.20
CA ARG A 16 15.63 26.80 37.23
C ARG A 16 14.48 25.95 37.78
N PRO A 17 13.21 26.40 37.68
CA PRO A 17 12.07 25.53 37.97
C PRO A 17 11.99 24.41 36.93
N VAL A 18 11.69 23.20 37.41
CA VAL A 18 11.37 22.04 36.59
C VAL A 18 9.86 21.96 36.52
N ASP A 19 9.27 22.33 35.38
CA ASP A 19 7.86 22.07 35.10
C ASP A 19 7.73 21.02 33.99
N GLY A 20 6.79 20.09 34.20
CA GLY A 20 6.76 18.81 33.51
C GLY A 20 6.46 18.92 32.02
N GLY A 21 7.39 18.41 31.20
CA GLY A 21 7.14 18.08 29.80
C GLY A 21 6.17 16.90 29.67
N GLY A 22 4.89 17.15 29.95
CA GLY A 22 3.83 16.17 29.71
C GLY A 22 3.75 15.85 28.21
N PHE A 23 3.89 14.57 27.87
CA PHE A 23 3.61 14.06 26.54
C PHE A 23 2.12 14.22 26.23
N ALA A 24 1.72 15.39 25.74
CA ALA A 24 0.44 15.58 25.11
C ALA A 24 0.42 14.75 23.82
N MET A 25 -0.13 13.52 23.90
CA MET A 25 -0.56 12.84 22.69
C MET A 25 -1.50 13.79 21.93
N PRO A 26 -1.37 13.92 20.59
CA PRO A 26 -2.41 14.56 19.81
C PRO A 26 -3.64 13.66 19.90
N ILE A 27 -4.56 13.99 20.79
CA ILE A 27 -5.91 13.39 20.83
C ILE A 27 -6.57 13.82 19.53
N ILE A 28 -6.51 12.97 18.52
CA ILE A 28 -7.24 13.15 17.26
C ILE A 28 -8.73 13.10 17.64
N PRO A 29 -9.48 14.20 17.51
CA PRO A 29 -10.87 14.21 17.96
C PRO A 29 -11.67 13.22 17.14
N GLU A 30 -12.43 12.33 17.80
CA GLU A 30 -13.19 11.23 17.18
C GLU A 30 -14.15 11.72 16.06
N LYS A 31 -14.55 12.99 16.12
CA LYS A 31 -15.32 13.69 15.08
C LYS A 31 -14.65 13.66 13.69
N HIS A 32 -13.32 13.64 13.61
CA HIS A 32 -12.58 13.48 12.36
C HIS A 32 -12.54 12.03 11.83
N LEU A 33 -12.67 11.03 12.71
CA LEU A 33 -12.81 9.64 12.30
C LEU A 33 -14.21 9.39 11.74
N LEU A 34 -15.25 9.90 12.39
CA LEU A 34 -16.64 9.77 11.94
C LEU A 34 -16.91 10.46 10.60
N SER A 35 -16.34 11.64 10.34
CA SER A 35 -16.46 12.28 9.02
C SER A 35 -15.76 11.46 7.93
N GLN A 36 -14.52 11.01 8.17
CA GLN A 36 -13.79 10.15 7.22
C GLN A 36 -14.51 8.83 6.92
N LEU A 37 -15.14 8.20 7.91
CA LEU A 37 -15.90 6.96 7.73
C LEU A 37 -17.02 7.11 6.69
N GLY A 38 -17.75 8.24 6.68
CA GLY A 38 -18.80 8.49 5.68
C GLY A 38 -18.28 8.51 4.23
N HIS A 39 -17.09 9.07 4.00
CA HIS A 39 -16.46 9.12 2.67
C HIS A 39 -15.90 7.75 2.23
N LEU A 40 -15.34 6.99 3.17
CA LEU A 40 -14.79 5.65 2.91
C LEU A 40 -15.89 4.62 2.60
N LEU A 41 -17.03 4.68 3.31
CA LEU A 41 -18.14 3.73 3.13
C LEU A 41 -18.83 3.85 1.76
N GLY A 42 -18.97 5.07 1.22
CA GLY A 42 -19.72 5.30 -0.02
C GLY A 42 -18.94 5.03 -1.32
N ALA A 43 -17.61 5.15 -1.29
CA ALA A 43 -16.75 5.09 -2.48
C ALA A 43 -16.04 3.73 -2.69
N GLN A 44 -15.90 2.91 -1.65
CA GLN A 44 -15.07 1.70 -1.71
C GLN A 44 -15.83 0.43 -2.11
N ALA A 45 -17.16 0.46 -2.09
CA ALA A 45 -18.02 -0.73 -2.28
C ALA A 45 -17.78 -1.51 -3.59
N ILE A 46 -17.20 -0.88 -4.62
CA ILE A 46 -16.97 -1.51 -5.92
C ILE A 46 -15.52 -1.32 -6.45
N ARG A 47 -14.73 -0.36 -5.94
CA ARG A 47 -13.27 -0.27 -6.21
C ARG A 47 -12.48 -1.48 -5.65
N GLY A 48 -13.12 -2.23 -4.76
CA GLY A 48 -12.51 -3.30 -3.97
C GLY A 48 -11.82 -2.72 -2.74
N HIS A 49 -12.06 -3.29 -1.58
CA HIS A 49 -11.38 -2.87 -0.36
C HIS A 49 -9.98 -3.47 -0.30
N ASP A 50 -8.96 -2.64 -0.10
CA ASP A 50 -7.62 -3.10 0.26
C ASP A 50 -7.65 -3.79 1.63
N GLU A 51 -7.20 -5.04 1.69
CA GLU A 51 -6.90 -5.80 2.90
C GLU A 51 -5.38 -5.96 3.08
N THR A 52 -4.93 -6.04 4.32
CA THR A 52 -3.60 -6.57 4.65
C THR A 52 -3.45 -8.02 4.15
N SER A 53 -2.34 -8.29 3.46
CA SER A 53 -2.04 -9.62 2.94
C SER A 53 -0.53 -9.86 2.84
N PRO A 54 0.02 -10.92 3.45
CA PRO A 54 1.43 -11.27 3.26
C PRO A 54 1.72 -11.83 1.85
N CYS A 55 0.70 -12.24 1.09
CA CYS A 55 0.85 -12.86 -0.24
C CYS A 55 1.30 -11.87 -1.33
N SER A 56 1.27 -10.56 -1.09
CA SER A 56 1.82 -9.55 -2.01
C SER A 56 3.02 -8.82 -1.42
N LEU A 57 3.91 -8.34 -2.28
CA LEU A 57 5.07 -7.53 -1.90
C LEU A 57 4.67 -6.13 -1.41
N GLY A 58 3.53 -5.60 -1.85
CA GLY A 58 2.92 -4.39 -1.30
C GLY A 58 2.24 -4.57 0.07
N ALA A 59 2.19 -5.80 0.60
CA ALA A 59 1.41 -6.25 1.76
C ALA A 59 -0.10 -5.93 1.74
N VAL A 60 -0.64 -5.69 0.53
CA VAL A 60 -2.04 -5.36 0.28
C VAL A 60 -2.62 -6.32 -0.78
N ALA A 61 -3.82 -6.85 -0.54
CA ALA A 61 -4.62 -7.55 -1.53
C ALA A 61 -6.03 -6.97 -1.53
N ARG A 62 -6.66 -6.78 -2.69
CA ARG A 62 -8.03 -6.25 -2.75
C ARG A 62 -9.06 -7.33 -2.54
N ARG A 63 -10.21 -7.01 -1.95
CA ARG A 63 -11.44 -7.80 -2.12
C ARG A 63 -12.05 -7.58 -3.49
N ALA A 64 -12.70 -8.60 -4.03
CA ALA A 64 -13.46 -8.51 -5.25
C ALA A 64 -14.51 -7.37 -5.17
N PRO A 65 -14.73 -6.62 -6.26
CA PRO A 65 -15.83 -5.66 -6.39
C PRO A 65 -17.18 -6.23 -5.92
N GLY A 66 -17.93 -5.46 -5.12
CA GLY A 66 -19.24 -5.87 -4.59
C GLY A 66 -19.19 -6.67 -3.28
N GLU A 67 -18.01 -7.08 -2.80
CA GLU A 67 -17.89 -7.74 -1.49
C GLU A 67 -17.90 -6.73 -0.33
N ALA A 68 -18.45 -7.15 0.81
CA ALA A 68 -18.54 -6.32 2.00
C ALA A 68 -17.15 -5.86 2.50
N SER A 69 -17.11 -4.66 3.09
CA SER A 69 -15.91 -4.08 3.69
C SER A 69 -15.23 -5.03 4.69
N PRO A 70 -13.89 -5.15 4.67
CA PRO A 70 -13.17 -5.98 5.62
C PRO A 70 -13.33 -5.44 7.04
N LEU A 71 -13.23 -6.35 8.01
CA LEU A 71 -13.17 -5.97 9.43
C LEU A 71 -12.05 -4.93 9.65
N PRO A 72 -12.22 -3.93 10.53
CA PRO A 72 -11.21 -2.88 10.74
C PRO A 72 -9.80 -3.41 11.05
N GLN A 73 -9.69 -4.58 11.69
CA GLN A 73 -8.42 -5.27 11.98
C GLN A 73 -7.67 -5.75 10.73
N LYS A 74 -8.35 -5.93 9.59
CA LYS A 74 -7.76 -6.35 8.31
C LYS A 74 -7.42 -5.17 7.39
N LEU A 75 -7.87 -3.96 7.69
CA LEU A 75 -7.55 -2.77 6.89
C LEU A 75 -6.03 -2.50 6.90
N PRO A 76 -5.45 -2.00 5.79
CA PRO A 76 -4.06 -1.58 5.76
C PRO A 76 -3.81 -0.43 6.72
N SER A 77 -2.64 -0.44 7.38
CA SER A 77 -2.20 0.55 8.36
C SER A 77 -1.97 1.97 7.81
N GLY A 78 -2.31 2.25 6.55
CA GLY A 78 -1.95 3.47 5.80
C GLY A 78 -0.45 3.58 5.45
N ILE A 79 0.44 3.04 6.29
CA ILE A 79 1.88 2.90 6.03
C ILE A 79 2.11 1.84 4.97
N SER A 80 2.90 2.16 3.93
CA SER A 80 3.24 1.21 2.87
C SER A 80 4.17 0.08 3.35
N ARG A 81 4.13 -1.09 2.71
CA ARG A 81 5.03 -2.20 3.06
C ARG A 81 6.50 -1.85 2.93
N SER A 82 6.86 -1.06 1.91
CA SER A 82 8.23 -0.60 1.71
C SER A 82 8.72 0.26 2.88
N GLU A 83 7.85 1.12 3.44
CA GLU A 83 8.14 1.91 4.65
C GLU A 83 8.25 1.06 5.92
N GLN A 84 7.35 0.07 6.11
CA GLN A 84 7.45 -0.87 7.23
C GLN A 84 8.80 -1.61 7.19
N LEU A 85 9.16 -2.15 6.01
CA LEU A 85 10.42 -2.87 5.81
C LEU A 85 11.64 -1.96 6.02
N LEU A 86 11.62 -0.73 5.50
CA LEU A 86 12.68 0.27 5.73
C LEU A 86 12.81 0.63 7.20
N GLY A 87 11.70 0.76 7.92
CA GLY A 87 11.70 1.01 9.36
C GLY A 87 12.35 -0.13 10.14
N LEU A 88 11.94 -1.37 9.87
CA LEU A 88 12.51 -2.58 10.50
C LEU A 88 14.01 -2.74 10.20
N GLN A 89 14.45 -2.42 8.97
CA GLN A 89 15.86 -2.47 8.59
C GLN A 89 16.70 -1.35 9.24
N ARG A 90 16.19 -0.12 9.29
CA ARG A 90 16.96 1.05 9.75
C ARG A 90 16.93 1.26 11.25
N TYR A 91 15.83 0.95 11.93
CA TYR A 91 15.67 1.19 13.37
C TYR A 91 15.89 -0.06 14.22
N LEU A 92 15.58 -1.25 13.70
CA LEU A 92 15.72 -2.52 14.43
C LEU A 92 16.81 -3.43 13.85
N ASN A 93 17.56 -2.98 12.83
CA ASN A 93 18.64 -3.71 12.17
C ASN A 93 18.25 -5.10 11.61
N PHE A 94 16.96 -5.35 11.32
CA PHE A 94 16.53 -6.61 10.72
C PHE A 94 16.98 -6.69 9.25
N PRO A 95 17.88 -7.61 8.86
CA PRO A 95 18.38 -7.69 7.49
C PRO A 95 17.34 -8.25 6.51
N PHE A 96 16.39 -9.05 7.02
CA PHE A 96 15.26 -9.62 6.29
C PHE A 96 14.07 -9.70 7.24
N VAL A 97 12.87 -9.50 6.73
CA VAL A 97 11.62 -9.57 7.50
C VAL A 97 10.88 -10.84 7.08
N PRO A 98 10.72 -11.83 7.98
CA PRO A 98 9.98 -13.04 7.65
C PRO A 98 8.49 -12.75 7.52
N ALA A 99 7.85 -13.41 6.56
CA ALA A 99 6.40 -13.47 6.41
C ALA A 99 5.99 -14.87 5.95
N TYR A 100 4.71 -15.21 6.09
CA TYR A 100 4.16 -16.48 5.62
C TYR A 100 3.19 -16.23 4.46
N ALA A 101 3.47 -16.79 3.30
CA ALA A 101 2.64 -16.71 2.10
C ALA A 101 2.42 -18.12 1.55
N GLY A 102 1.21 -18.67 1.77
CA GLY A 102 0.86 -20.03 1.35
C GLY A 102 1.00 -20.24 -0.16
N GLU A 103 0.57 -19.26 -0.96
CA GLU A 103 0.72 -19.22 -2.43
C GLU A 103 2.19 -19.31 -2.89
N ASP A 104 3.12 -18.73 -2.12
CA ASP A 104 4.56 -18.71 -2.42
C ASP A 104 5.29 -19.99 -1.94
N GLY A 105 4.57 -20.95 -1.34
CA GLY A 105 5.14 -22.17 -0.75
C GLY A 105 5.55 -22.05 0.72
N GLY A 106 5.04 -21.06 1.45
CA GLY A 106 5.17 -20.95 2.91
C GLY A 106 6.01 -19.76 3.38
N LEU A 107 7.09 -20.01 4.13
CA LEU A 107 7.96 -18.95 4.66
C LEU A 107 8.69 -18.20 3.54
N VAL A 108 8.51 -16.88 3.52
CA VAL A 108 9.17 -15.93 2.64
C VAL A 108 9.96 -14.89 3.45
N LEU A 109 11.00 -14.32 2.84
CA LEU A 109 11.86 -13.29 3.44
C LEU A 109 11.80 -12.02 2.57
N ASP A 110 11.21 -10.96 3.10
CA ASP A 110 11.10 -9.66 2.44
C ASP A 110 12.26 -8.73 2.83
N ARG A 111 12.80 -7.97 1.88
CA ARG A 111 13.79 -6.91 2.12
C ARG A 111 13.64 -5.77 1.11
N VAL A 112 13.86 -4.53 1.54
CA VAL A 112 14.08 -3.40 0.63
C VAL A 112 15.54 -3.41 0.21
N VAL A 113 15.78 -3.60 -1.09
CA VAL A 113 17.12 -3.74 -1.65
C VAL A 113 17.74 -2.38 -1.93
N HIS A 114 16.96 -1.49 -2.56
CA HIS A 114 17.40 -0.14 -2.91
C HIS A 114 16.27 0.88 -2.78
N THR A 115 16.65 2.11 -2.43
CA THR A 115 15.81 3.32 -2.51
C THR A 115 16.50 4.32 -3.42
N LEU A 116 15.81 4.76 -4.47
CA LEU A 116 16.25 5.75 -5.45
C LEU A 116 15.53 7.09 -5.21
N GLY A 117 16.21 8.18 -5.51
CA GLY A 117 15.73 9.53 -5.19
C GLY A 117 15.72 9.79 -3.67
N SER A 118 14.94 10.78 -3.25
CA SER A 118 14.78 11.13 -1.83
C SER A 118 13.31 11.40 -1.55
N ARG A 119 12.84 10.98 -0.37
CA ARG A 119 11.43 11.16 0.02
C ARG A 119 11.02 12.62 0.26
N GLY A 120 12.00 13.53 0.33
CA GLY A 120 11.80 14.99 0.30
C GLY A 120 11.97 15.65 -1.08
N SER A 121 12.29 14.87 -2.12
CA SER A 121 12.38 15.33 -3.51
C SER A 121 11.00 15.34 -4.19
N SER A 122 10.95 15.82 -5.43
CA SER A 122 9.77 15.64 -6.30
C SER A 122 9.49 14.17 -6.60
N TRP A 123 10.45 13.25 -6.48
CA TRP A 123 10.22 11.82 -6.69
C TRP A 123 11.09 10.91 -5.81
N TRP A 124 10.58 9.71 -5.57
CA TRP A 124 11.32 8.59 -4.99
C TRP A 124 10.85 7.26 -5.58
N ALA A 125 11.72 6.26 -5.59
CA ALA A 125 11.36 4.88 -5.89
C ALA A 125 12.02 3.91 -4.92
N THR A 126 11.35 2.79 -4.61
CA THR A 126 11.83 1.76 -3.69
C THR A 126 11.69 0.39 -4.34
N ILE A 127 12.79 -0.36 -4.35
CA ILE A 127 12.87 -1.72 -4.87
C ILE A 127 12.84 -2.68 -3.69
N THR A 128 11.79 -3.50 -3.60
CA THR A 128 11.64 -4.56 -2.60
C THR A 128 11.85 -5.90 -3.26
N ALA A 129 12.56 -6.82 -2.61
CA ALA A 129 12.71 -8.20 -3.07
C ALA A 129 12.21 -9.17 -2.00
N ARG A 130 11.71 -10.31 -2.46
CA ARG A 130 11.22 -11.43 -1.66
C ARG A 130 11.97 -12.69 -2.07
N LEU A 131 12.47 -13.42 -1.08
CA LEU A 131 13.03 -14.77 -1.24
C LEU A 131 12.06 -15.81 -0.68
N ARG A 132 11.62 -16.76 -1.50
CA ARG A 132 10.78 -17.91 -1.14
C ARG A 132 11.60 -18.98 -0.39
N ALA A 133 12.03 -18.66 0.82
CA ALA A 133 12.99 -19.45 1.59
C ALA A 133 12.54 -20.91 1.84
N GLN A 134 11.26 -21.14 2.16
CA GLN A 134 10.74 -22.51 2.36
C GLN A 134 10.73 -23.31 1.06
N ARG A 135 10.37 -22.70 -0.07
CA ARG A 135 10.40 -23.34 -1.40
C ARG A 135 11.82 -23.75 -1.79
N ALA A 136 12.81 -22.86 -1.62
CA ALA A 136 14.22 -23.18 -1.86
C ALA A 136 14.72 -24.32 -0.94
N TRP A 137 14.35 -24.30 0.35
CA TRP A 137 14.70 -25.37 1.28
C TRP A 137 14.10 -26.72 0.89
N LEU A 138 12.83 -26.75 0.45
CA LEU A 138 12.16 -27.97 -0.02
C LEU A 138 12.78 -28.49 -1.32
N GLN A 139 13.13 -27.61 -2.27
CA GLN A 139 13.87 -27.98 -3.47
C GLN A 139 15.22 -28.63 -3.14
N GLN A 140 15.97 -28.10 -2.16
CA GLN A 140 17.22 -28.70 -1.70
C GLN A 140 16.98 -30.10 -1.09
N LYS A 141 15.91 -30.27 -0.29
CA LYS A 141 15.52 -31.57 0.26
C LYS A 141 15.08 -32.58 -0.81
N ALA A 142 14.50 -32.10 -1.91
CA ALA A 142 14.12 -32.91 -3.07
C ALA A 142 15.31 -33.30 -3.98
N GLY A 143 16.55 -33.16 -3.51
CA GLY A 143 17.76 -33.61 -4.22
C GLY A 143 18.39 -32.57 -5.15
N ARG A 144 17.84 -31.35 -5.29
CA ARG A 144 18.54 -30.29 -6.03
C ARG A 144 19.76 -29.80 -5.25
N SER A 145 20.86 -29.54 -5.95
CA SER A 145 22.04 -28.91 -5.35
C SER A 145 21.69 -27.56 -4.72
N ARG A 146 22.25 -27.26 -3.53
CA ARG A 146 22.04 -25.99 -2.83
C ARG A 146 22.32 -24.78 -3.72
N LYS A 147 23.35 -24.85 -4.57
CA LYS A 147 23.67 -23.78 -5.53
C LYS A 147 22.53 -23.60 -6.54
N THR A 148 22.06 -24.68 -7.15
CA THR A 148 20.97 -24.65 -8.14
C THR A 148 19.65 -24.14 -7.56
N SER A 149 19.33 -24.48 -6.30
CA SER A 149 18.10 -24.01 -5.67
C SER A 149 18.16 -22.54 -5.22
N LEU A 150 19.30 -22.06 -4.72
CA LEU A 150 19.50 -20.65 -4.40
C LEU A 150 19.67 -19.75 -5.63
N LEU A 151 19.98 -20.32 -6.80
CA LEU A 151 20.06 -19.58 -8.07
C LEU A 151 18.82 -19.74 -8.95
N ASP A 152 17.80 -20.50 -8.50
CA ASP A 152 16.53 -20.69 -9.20
C ASP A 152 15.76 -19.34 -9.20
N PRO A 153 15.56 -18.68 -10.35
CA PRO A 153 14.89 -17.38 -10.43
C PRO A 153 13.47 -17.42 -9.85
N THR A 154 12.80 -18.58 -9.93
CA THR A 154 11.42 -18.77 -9.44
C THR A 154 11.31 -18.69 -7.92
N ASN A 155 12.44 -18.71 -7.18
CA ASN A 155 12.46 -18.49 -5.74
C ASN A 155 12.55 -17.00 -5.36
N TYR A 156 12.63 -16.08 -6.34
CA TYR A 156 12.72 -14.64 -6.13
C TYR A 156 11.52 -13.91 -6.74
N ALA A 157 10.96 -12.98 -5.99
CA ALA A 157 9.98 -12.01 -6.48
C ALA A 157 10.48 -10.59 -6.18
N LEU A 158 10.05 -9.60 -6.96
CA LEU A 158 10.54 -8.23 -6.86
C LEU A 158 9.38 -7.25 -7.06
N SER A 159 9.38 -6.14 -6.32
CA SER A 159 8.47 -5.03 -6.58
C SER A 159 9.22 -3.70 -6.67
N VAL A 160 8.71 -2.83 -7.55
CA VAL A 160 9.19 -1.46 -7.71
C VAL A 160 8.02 -0.53 -7.43
N GLN A 161 8.09 0.19 -6.33
CA GLN A 161 7.16 1.26 -5.98
C GLN A 161 7.80 2.61 -6.30
N THR A 162 7.13 3.46 -7.07
CA THR A 162 7.55 4.81 -7.39
C THR A 162 6.47 5.83 -7.04
N ASN A 163 6.88 7.02 -6.66
CA ASN A 163 6.01 8.16 -6.38
C ASN A 163 6.69 9.42 -6.92
N SER A 164 5.97 10.17 -7.76
CA SER A 164 6.44 11.38 -8.41
C SER A 164 5.38 12.49 -8.29
N ARG A 165 5.73 13.55 -7.56
CA ARG A 165 5.03 14.83 -7.56
C ARG A 165 5.48 15.63 -8.78
N VAL A 166 4.71 15.51 -9.86
CA VAL A 166 4.93 16.23 -11.12
C VAL A 166 4.66 17.73 -10.96
N SER A 167 3.72 18.12 -10.08
CA SER A 167 3.46 19.52 -9.73
C SER A 167 2.88 19.64 -8.31
N ASN A 168 2.67 20.87 -7.83
CA ASN A 168 2.01 21.10 -6.53
C ASN A 168 0.56 20.57 -6.47
N SER A 169 -0.07 20.35 -7.62
CA SER A 169 -1.40 19.76 -7.74
C SER A 169 -1.40 18.30 -8.22
N LEU A 170 -0.35 17.83 -8.89
CA LEU A 170 -0.32 16.53 -9.56
C LEU A 170 0.72 15.58 -8.94
N SER A 171 0.28 14.41 -8.48
CA SER A 171 1.17 13.31 -8.08
C SER A 171 0.77 11.99 -8.73
N LEU A 172 1.77 11.25 -9.19
CA LEU A 172 1.66 9.92 -9.77
C LEU A 172 2.35 8.91 -8.84
N CYS A 173 1.64 7.87 -8.44
CA CYS A 173 2.20 6.70 -7.77
C CYS A 173 2.10 5.51 -8.73
N ALA A 174 3.10 4.64 -8.78
CA ALA A 174 3.00 3.38 -9.49
C ALA A 174 3.72 2.25 -8.75
N ASN A 175 3.13 1.05 -8.79
CA ASN A 175 3.69 -0.18 -8.25
C ASN A 175 3.78 -1.20 -9.39
N LEU A 176 4.95 -1.82 -9.56
CA LEU A 176 5.20 -2.92 -10.48
C LEU A 176 5.57 -4.15 -9.65
N ASP A 177 4.83 -5.25 -9.80
CA ASP A 177 5.02 -6.48 -9.01
C ASP A 177 5.40 -7.65 -9.93
N PHE A 178 6.63 -8.13 -9.78
CA PHE A 178 7.19 -9.28 -10.50
C PHE A 178 7.13 -10.54 -9.62
N ASP A 179 6.41 -11.58 -10.06
CA ASP A 179 6.26 -12.84 -9.31
C ASP A 179 7.46 -13.79 -9.42
N ASP A 180 8.30 -13.59 -10.43
CA ASP A 180 9.50 -14.36 -10.75
C ASP A 180 10.56 -13.40 -11.31
N PHE A 181 11.81 -13.55 -10.91
CA PHE A 181 12.93 -12.80 -11.48
C PHE A 181 13.09 -13.03 -13.00
N ASN A 182 12.63 -14.16 -13.54
CA ASN A 182 12.53 -14.40 -14.98
C ASN A 182 11.70 -13.32 -15.71
N GLN A 183 10.68 -12.74 -15.07
CA GLN A 183 9.88 -11.65 -15.67
C GLN A 183 10.71 -10.37 -15.84
N VAL A 184 11.59 -10.08 -14.88
CA VAL A 184 12.52 -8.94 -14.96
C VAL A 184 13.50 -9.15 -16.12
N VAL A 185 14.02 -10.37 -16.27
CA VAL A 185 14.91 -10.75 -17.38
C VAL A 185 14.18 -10.72 -18.73
N ALA A 186 12.93 -11.18 -18.81
CA ALA A 186 12.12 -11.12 -20.03
C ALA A 186 11.88 -9.66 -20.45
N LEU A 187 11.41 -8.82 -19.52
CA LEU A 187 11.17 -7.39 -19.74
C LEU A 187 12.45 -6.65 -20.19
N ALA A 188 13.60 -6.91 -19.55
CA ALA A 188 14.88 -6.31 -19.92
C ALA A 188 15.37 -6.73 -21.31
N ASN A 189 14.97 -7.91 -21.80
CA ASN A 189 15.28 -8.42 -23.14
C ASN A 189 14.18 -8.12 -24.18
N GLY A 190 13.14 -7.35 -23.83
CA GLY A 190 12.01 -7.07 -24.73
C GLY A 190 11.19 -8.31 -25.11
N ARG A 191 11.20 -9.35 -24.26
CA ARG A 191 10.43 -10.58 -24.46
C ARG A 191 9.17 -10.55 -23.59
N GLU A 192 8.09 -11.11 -24.11
CA GLU A 192 6.93 -11.45 -23.29
C GLU A 192 7.29 -12.57 -22.31
N SER A 193 6.71 -12.52 -21.11
CA SER A 193 6.84 -13.58 -20.10
C SER A 193 5.56 -14.39 -20.06
N GLU A 194 5.66 -15.70 -19.82
CA GLU A 194 4.51 -16.61 -19.68
C GLU A 194 3.54 -16.17 -18.57
N VAL A 195 4.06 -15.47 -17.55
CA VAL A 195 3.27 -14.91 -16.45
C VAL A 195 3.19 -13.39 -16.64
N PRO A 196 1.98 -12.80 -16.70
CA PRO A 196 1.81 -11.38 -17.02
C PRO A 196 2.36 -10.47 -15.92
N LEU A 197 2.98 -9.36 -16.34
CA LEU A 197 3.46 -8.31 -15.45
C LEU A 197 2.28 -7.62 -14.74
N ARG A 198 2.35 -7.52 -13.42
CA ARG A 198 1.35 -6.81 -12.63
C ARG A 198 1.75 -5.37 -12.44
N MET A 199 0.82 -4.46 -12.71
CA MET A 199 1.02 -3.02 -12.58
C MET A 199 -0.18 -2.37 -11.90
N GLN A 200 0.09 -1.43 -11.02
CA GLN A 200 -0.87 -0.47 -10.49
C GLN A 200 -0.30 0.93 -10.71
N ALA A 201 -1.10 1.86 -11.23
CA ALA A 201 -0.75 3.26 -11.32
C ALA A 201 -1.92 4.11 -10.80
N GLU A 202 -1.64 5.09 -9.94
CA GLU A 202 -2.60 6.00 -9.36
C GLU A 202 -2.14 7.46 -9.57
N LEU A 203 -2.95 8.22 -10.29
CA LEU A 203 -2.77 9.64 -10.55
C LEU A 203 -3.74 10.44 -9.67
N LYS A 204 -3.21 11.39 -8.89
CA LYS A 204 -3.99 12.31 -8.05
C LYS A 204 -3.76 13.74 -8.51
N GLN A 205 -4.83 14.42 -8.88
CA GLN A 205 -4.83 15.82 -9.31
C GLN A 205 -5.75 16.65 -8.40
N LYS A 206 -5.17 17.64 -7.73
CA LYS A 206 -5.91 18.68 -7.01
C LYS A 206 -6.42 19.71 -8.02
N LEU A 207 -7.72 19.95 -7.96
CA LEU A 207 -8.44 20.95 -8.74
C LEU A 207 -9.04 22.00 -7.78
N PRO A 208 -9.49 23.17 -8.26
CA PRO A 208 -10.24 24.09 -7.43
C PRO A 208 -11.48 23.39 -6.86
N TRP A 209 -11.56 23.28 -5.52
CA TRP A 209 -12.66 22.65 -4.78
C TRP A 209 -12.86 21.15 -4.99
N HIS A 210 -11.96 20.46 -5.69
CA HIS A 210 -12.11 19.04 -6.01
C HIS A 210 -10.78 18.29 -6.03
N GLN A 211 -10.84 16.98 -5.85
CA GLN A 211 -9.72 16.07 -6.05
C GLN A 211 -10.13 15.01 -7.07
N LEU A 212 -9.44 14.98 -8.21
CA LEU A 212 -9.52 13.91 -9.19
C LEU A 212 -8.50 12.84 -8.82
N THR A 213 -8.93 11.57 -8.78
CA THR A 213 -8.07 10.41 -8.59
C THR A 213 -8.37 9.41 -9.70
N ALA A 214 -7.40 9.12 -10.56
CA ALA A 214 -7.51 8.08 -11.58
C ALA A 214 -6.59 6.92 -11.21
N GLU A 215 -7.05 5.68 -11.32
CA GLU A 215 -6.25 4.49 -11.08
C GLU A 215 -6.43 3.45 -12.19
N ALA A 216 -5.31 2.88 -12.64
CA ALA A 216 -5.23 1.81 -13.61
C ALA A 216 -4.47 0.62 -13.01
N ILE A 217 -5.04 -0.58 -13.10
CA ILE A 217 -4.48 -1.83 -12.60
C ILE A 217 -4.49 -2.84 -13.74
N LEU A 218 -3.36 -3.50 -13.95
CA LEU A 218 -3.20 -4.62 -14.88
C LEU A 218 -2.84 -5.87 -14.09
N HIS A 219 -3.54 -6.97 -14.37
CA HIS A 219 -3.35 -8.29 -13.75
C HIS A 219 -3.40 -8.27 -12.22
N GLY A 220 -4.33 -7.49 -11.66
CA GLY A 220 -4.51 -7.35 -10.21
C GLY A 220 -4.96 -8.66 -9.57
N ARG A 221 -4.43 -8.98 -8.38
CA ARG A 221 -4.93 -10.10 -7.55
C ARG A 221 -5.99 -9.59 -6.58
N TYR A 222 -7.16 -10.18 -6.67
CA TYR A 222 -8.31 -9.93 -5.80
C TYR A 222 -8.57 -11.19 -4.97
N ARG A 223 -8.97 -11.06 -3.72
CA ARG A 223 -9.56 -12.15 -2.93
C ARG A 223 -11.06 -12.16 -3.18
N GLY A 224 -11.60 -13.35 -3.40
CA GLY A 224 -13.04 -13.56 -3.25
C GLY A 224 -13.38 -13.94 -1.81
N THR A 225 -14.67 -14.13 -1.59
CA THR A 225 -15.33 -14.60 -0.36
C THR A 225 -14.99 -16.05 -0.01
N GLY A 226 -14.42 -16.81 -0.95
CA GLY A 226 -13.81 -18.12 -0.72
C GLY A 226 -12.32 -18.05 -0.32
N LEU A 227 -11.62 -19.19 -0.37
CA LEU A 227 -10.19 -19.28 -0.04
C LEU A 227 -9.24 -18.91 -1.21
N GLY A 228 -9.77 -18.61 -2.39
CA GLY A 228 -9.00 -18.39 -3.62
C GLY A 228 -8.71 -16.92 -3.95
N THR A 229 -7.56 -16.67 -4.57
CA THR A 229 -7.29 -15.42 -5.28
C THR A 229 -7.78 -15.48 -6.73
N ILE A 230 -8.52 -14.47 -7.13
CA ILE A 230 -9.00 -14.22 -8.48
C ILE A 230 -8.03 -13.25 -9.16
N GLN A 231 -7.68 -13.52 -10.43
CA GLN A 231 -6.91 -12.58 -11.24
C GLN A 231 -7.85 -11.73 -12.09
N VAL A 232 -7.68 -10.41 -12.04
CA VAL A 232 -8.45 -9.45 -12.84
C VAL A 232 -7.50 -8.80 -13.86
N PRO A 233 -7.61 -9.14 -15.16
CA PRO A 233 -6.77 -8.61 -16.23
C PRO A 233 -6.64 -7.09 -16.24
N ARG A 234 -7.74 -6.34 -16.06
CA ARG A 234 -7.69 -4.88 -16.01
C ARG A 234 -8.78 -4.29 -15.14
N VAL A 235 -8.42 -3.29 -14.34
CA VAL A 235 -9.36 -2.36 -13.70
C VAL A 235 -8.92 -0.93 -13.99
N LEU A 236 -9.84 -0.12 -14.50
CA LEU A 236 -9.68 1.32 -14.67
C LEU A 236 -10.70 2.03 -13.80
N SER A 237 -10.30 3.13 -13.16
CA SER A 237 -11.17 3.94 -12.31
C SER A 237 -10.81 5.42 -12.39
N ALA A 238 -11.82 6.28 -12.31
CA ALA A 238 -11.67 7.73 -12.26
C ALA A 238 -12.71 8.32 -11.30
N ASP A 239 -12.24 8.74 -10.12
CA ASP A 239 -13.00 9.31 -9.02
C ASP A 239 -12.81 10.84 -8.96
N LEU A 240 -13.90 11.61 -8.95
CA LEU A 240 -13.91 13.03 -8.64
C LEU A 240 -14.62 13.25 -7.29
N ALA A 241 -13.88 13.71 -6.28
CA ALA A 241 -14.40 14.05 -4.96
C ALA A 241 -14.37 15.57 -4.72
N SER A 242 -15.35 16.11 -4.00
CA SER A 242 -15.34 17.50 -3.51
C SER A 242 -14.31 17.68 -2.39
N ASP A 243 -13.53 18.76 -2.42
CA ASP A 243 -12.52 19.06 -1.40
C ASP A 243 -13.16 19.41 -0.04
N SER A 244 -12.39 19.19 1.01
CA SER A 244 -12.69 19.21 2.44
C SER A 244 -13.16 20.57 3.00
N ARG A 245 -14.35 21.01 2.59
CA ARG A 245 -15.07 22.11 3.28
C ARG A 245 -15.35 21.74 4.73
N LYS A 246 -15.12 22.68 5.66
CA LYS A 246 -15.36 22.48 7.11
C LYS A 246 -16.81 22.07 7.41
N SER A 247 -17.78 22.61 6.68
CA SER A 247 -19.17 22.18 6.70
C SER A 247 -19.81 22.29 5.31
N GLY A 248 -20.90 21.56 5.07
CA GLY A 248 -21.68 21.59 3.84
C GLY A 248 -21.89 20.21 3.19
N LEU A 249 -22.43 20.23 1.96
CA LEU A 249 -22.54 19.07 1.09
C LEU A 249 -21.16 18.69 0.55
N ARG A 250 -20.78 17.43 0.71
CA ARG A 250 -19.66 16.79 0.03
C ARG A 250 -20.21 15.69 -0.89
N TYR A 251 -19.53 15.46 -2.00
CA TYR A 251 -19.91 14.43 -2.96
C TYR A 251 -18.68 13.80 -3.63
N GLN A 252 -18.85 12.58 -4.10
CA GLN A 252 -17.90 11.85 -4.93
C GLN A 252 -18.66 11.14 -6.06
N ALA A 253 -18.13 11.22 -7.27
CA ALA A 253 -18.60 10.47 -8.42
C ALA A 253 -17.43 9.72 -9.06
N GLY A 254 -17.59 8.42 -9.31
CA GLY A 254 -16.57 7.54 -9.86
C GLY A 254 -17.07 6.75 -11.06
N LEU A 255 -16.28 6.72 -12.12
CA LEU A 255 -16.46 5.79 -13.24
C LEU A 255 -15.45 4.65 -13.10
N PHE A 256 -15.92 3.43 -13.25
CA PHE A 256 -15.11 2.23 -13.13
C PHE A 256 -15.36 1.29 -14.31
N GLN A 257 -14.30 0.65 -14.77
CA GLN A 257 -14.36 -0.42 -15.76
C GLN A 257 -13.51 -1.59 -15.29
N VAL A 258 -14.15 -2.74 -15.09
CA VAL A 258 -13.49 -4.02 -14.80
C VAL A 258 -13.53 -4.86 -16.07
N VAL A 259 -12.39 -5.45 -16.44
CA VAL A 259 -12.28 -6.45 -17.51
C VAL A 259 -11.75 -7.74 -16.89
N SER A 260 -12.50 -8.81 -17.11
CA SER A 260 -12.30 -10.14 -16.56
C SER A 260 -12.27 -11.19 -17.67
N ASN A 261 -11.60 -12.32 -17.41
CA ASN A 261 -11.70 -13.49 -18.27
C ASN A 261 -12.82 -14.39 -17.72
N ASP A 262 -13.84 -14.67 -18.54
CA ASP A 262 -14.97 -15.53 -18.16
C ASP A 262 -14.58 -17.01 -17.95
N GLU A 263 -13.39 -17.43 -18.42
CA GLU A 263 -12.99 -18.85 -18.52
C GLU A 263 -12.50 -19.50 -17.21
N GLY A 264 -12.57 -18.80 -16.07
CA GLY A 264 -11.95 -19.23 -14.82
C GLY A 264 -12.83 -20.04 -13.84
N TYR A 265 -14.14 -20.15 -14.07
CA TYR A 265 -15.07 -20.72 -13.07
C TYR A 265 -15.58 -22.12 -13.48
N GLY A 266 -15.00 -23.15 -12.86
CA GLY A 266 -15.41 -24.54 -13.04
C GLY A 266 -16.82 -24.81 -12.52
N GLN A 267 -17.54 -25.68 -13.22
CA GLN A 267 -18.99 -25.88 -13.12
C GLN A 267 -19.49 -26.57 -11.82
N ASP A 268 -18.59 -27.01 -10.94
CA ASP A 268 -18.87 -27.93 -9.82
C ASP A 268 -18.67 -27.35 -8.40
N ALA A 269 -18.51 -26.03 -8.24
CA ALA A 269 -18.48 -25.37 -6.93
C ALA A 269 -19.68 -24.43 -6.77
N GLY A 270 -20.45 -24.60 -5.69
CA GLY A 270 -21.64 -23.79 -5.43
C GLY A 270 -21.32 -22.32 -5.18
N GLU A 271 -22.13 -21.44 -5.79
CA GLU A 271 -22.36 -20.03 -5.43
C GLU A 271 -21.12 -19.24 -4.97
N GLY A 272 -20.08 -19.22 -5.81
CA GLY A 272 -19.03 -18.21 -5.70
C GLY A 272 -19.57 -16.79 -5.98
N PRO A 273 -18.88 -15.73 -5.52
CA PRO A 273 -19.31 -14.35 -5.76
C PRO A 273 -19.48 -14.14 -7.26
N ALA A 274 -20.68 -13.71 -7.66
CA ALA A 274 -21.16 -13.73 -9.04
C ALA A 274 -20.06 -13.32 -10.01
N GLY A 275 -19.65 -14.27 -10.86
CA GLY A 275 -18.40 -14.21 -11.60
C GLY A 275 -18.18 -12.84 -12.21
N LEU A 276 -17.06 -12.21 -11.86
CA LEU A 276 -16.70 -10.87 -12.33
C LEU A 276 -16.85 -10.87 -13.85
N ARG A 277 -17.87 -10.17 -14.36
CA ARG A 277 -18.07 -9.95 -15.79
C ARG A 277 -17.44 -8.63 -16.17
N THR A 278 -17.00 -8.54 -17.43
CA THR A 278 -16.55 -7.27 -17.98
C THR A 278 -17.69 -6.26 -17.88
N SER A 279 -17.49 -5.23 -17.07
CA SER A 279 -18.56 -4.34 -16.62
C SER A 279 -18.03 -2.92 -16.44
N THR A 280 -18.86 -1.96 -16.83
CA THR A 280 -18.64 -0.53 -16.62
C THR A 280 -19.76 -0.03 -15.74
N PHE A 281 -19.42 0.64 -14.64
CA PHE A 281 -20.40 1.15 -13.68
C PHE A 281 -20.01 2.55 -13.20
N LEU A 282 -21.04 3.33 -12.86
CA LEU A 282 -20.93 4.67 -12.32
C LEU A 282 -21.44 4.65 -10.88
N GLN A 283 -20.63 5.16 -9.96
CA GLN A 283 -20.92 5.19 -8.53
C GLN A 283 -20.91 6.63 -8.04
N CYS A 284 -21.95 7.04 -7.31
CA CYS A 284 -22.04 8.35 -6.69
C CYS A 284 -22.32 8.21 -5.20
N ALA A 285 -21.61 9.00 -4.39
CA ALA A 285 -21.84 9.13 -2.96
C ALA A 285 -21.97 10.62 -2.61
N ALA A 286 -22.83 10.95 -1.64
CA ALA A 286 -22.98 12.30 -1.14
C ALA A 286 -23.24 12.28 0.37
N THR A 287 -22.61 13.19 1.11
CA THR A 287 -22.79 13.35 2.55
C THR A 287 -22.96 14.83 2.90
N VAL A 288 -23.75 15.12 3.94
CA VAL A 288 -23.99 16.49 4.40
C VAL A 288 -23.49 16.61 5.84
N GLU A 289 -22.39 17.33 6.02
CA GLU A 289 -21.81 17.59 7.34
C GLU A 289 -22.24 18.97 7.85
N LYS A 290 -22.91 19.00 9.02
CA LYS A 290 -23.29 20.22 9.73
C LYS A 290 -22.52 20.31 11.05
N ASP A 291 -21.68 21.34 11.19
CA ASP A 291 -21.08 21.69 12.46
C ASP A 291 -22.10 22.40 13.37
N LEU A 292 -22.42 21.78 14.51
CA LEU A 292 -23.17 22.41 15.60
C LEU A 292 -22.18 22.85 16.68
N VAL A 293 -21.95 24.16 16.77
CA VAL A 293 -21.17 24.78 17.85
C VAL A 293 -22.06 24.93 19.07
N LEU A 294 -21.87 24.03 20.05
CA LEU A 294 -22.78 23.89 21.20
C LEU A 294 -22.56 24.96 22.29
N TRP A 295 -21.46 25.71 22.22
CA TRP A 295 -21.20 26.90 23.03
C TRP A 295 -20.17 27.82 22.35
N ARG A 296 -20.39 29.14 22.46
CA ARG A 296 -19.34 30.16 22.40
C ARG A 296 -19.23 30.75 23.80
N GLY A 297 -18.03 30.71 24.37
CA GLY A 297 -17.62 31.57 25.49
C GLY A 297 -16.88 32.77 24.95
#